data_AF-A0A4U3AEP5-F1
#
_entry.id   AF-A0A4U3AEP5-F1
#
_cell.length_a   1.000
_cell.length_b   1.000
_cell.length_c   1.000
_cell.angle_alpha   90.00
_cell.angle_beta   90.00
_cell.angle_gamma   90.00
#
_symmetry.space_group_name_H-M   'P 1'
#
loop_
_entity.id
_entity.type
_entity.pdbx_description
1 polymer ?
#
loop_
_entity_poly.entity_id
_entity_poly.type
_entity_poly.pdbx_seq_one_letter_code
_entity_poly.pdbx_strand_id
1 'polypeptide(L)'
;YNKATEKMQIKLEAGIPHSYFTSTYASIKVQNSSGNILYNKEIVGNRQQAAESQTVPVKVGDYIEFTHIEGEAQKEKTRATLTNLENSKQEFVGKKKTYQVTPTGLLIK
;
A
#
# COMPACT_ATOMS: atom_id res chain seq x y z
N TYR A 1 2.96 -7.11 6.28
CA TYR A 1 2.48 -7.04 7.68
C TYR A 1 3.21 -8.08 8.51
N ASN A 2 3.66 -7.72 9.72
CA ASN A 2 4.26 -8.64 10.67
C ASN A 2 3.34 -8.78 11.89
N LYS A 3 2.68 -9.94 12.03
CA LYS A 3 1.75 -10.22 13.14
C LYS A 3 2.41 -10.21 14.51
N ALA A 4 3.64 -10.70 14.63
CA ALA A 4 4.35 -10.74 15.91
C ALA A 4 4.62 -9.33 16.46
N THR A 5 4.64 -8.31 15.60
CA THR A 5 5.00 -6.93 15.97
C THR A 5 3.89 -5.92 15.76
N GLU A 6 2.74 -6.33 15.21
CA GLU A 6 1.60 -5.45 14.88
C GLU A 6 2.03 -4.23 14.05
N LYS A 7 2.94 -4.45 13.10
CA LYS A 7 3.56 -3.38 12.29
C LYS A 7 3.48 -3.70 10.81
N MET A 8 3.25 -2.64 10.04
CA MET A 8 3.43 -2.62 8.60
C MET A 8 4.61 -1.72 8.25
N GLN A 9 5.51 -2.23 7.42
CA GLN A 9 6.56 -1.43 6.82
C GLN A 9 6.11 -0.97 5.44
N ILE A 10 6.30 0.32 5.17
CA ILE A 10 6.03 0.94 3.87
C ILE A 10 7.36 1.43 3.36
N LYS A 11 7.69 1.07 2.12
CA LYS A 11 8.87 1.57 1.41
C LYS A 11 8.42 2.21 0.11
N LEU A 12 8.82 3.45 -0.10
CA LEU A 12 8.65 4.19 -1.35
C LEU A 12 10.02 4.40 -1.97
N GLU A 13 10.11 4.19 -3.27
CA GLU A 13 11.32 4.49 -4.05
C GLU A 13 11.27 5.92 -4.59
N ALA A 14 12.44 6.55 -4.77
CA ALA A 14 12.52 7.87 -5.38
C ALA A 14 12.31 7.80 -6.90
N GLY A 15 11.66 8.81 -7.47
CA GLY A 15 11.51 8.95 -8.91
C GLY A 15 10.28 9.74 -9.32
N ILE A 16 10.09 9.92 -10.62
CA ILE A 16 8.83 10.39 -11.19
C ILE A 16 8.04 9.13 -11.60
N PRO A 17 6.90 8.82 -10.96
CA PRO A 17 6.17 7.59 -11.25
C PRO A 17 5.80 7.46 -12.74
N HIS A 18 5.17 8.48 -13.31
CA HIS A 18 4.78 8.50 -14.71
C HIS A 18 4.43 9.91 -15.17
N SER A 19 5.30 10.51 -16.00
CA SER A 19 5.28 11.94 -16.36
C SER A 19 3.99 12.46 -16.99
N TYR A 20 3.22 11.60 -17.66
CA TYR A 20 1.95 11.99 -18.29
C TYR A 20 0.74 12.05 -17.33
N PHE A 21 0.87 11.55 -16.09
CA PHE A 21 -0.23 11.61 -15.11
C PHE A 21 -0.07 12.80 -14.17
N THR A 22 -0.97 13.78 -14.29
CA THR A 22 -0.99 15.00 -13.44
C THR A 22 -1.70 14.80 -12.10
N SER A 23 -2.34 13.65 -11.90
CA SER A 23 -3.10 13.28 -10.70
C SER A 23 -2.36 12.26 -9.83
N THR A 24 -2.96 11.89 -8.70
CA THR A 24 -2.51 10.79 -7.85
C THR A 24 -2.43 9.50 -8.67
N TYR A 25 -1.20 9.04 -8.89
CA TYR A 25 -0.88 7.84 -9.66
C TYR A 25 -0.98 6.57 -8.83
N ALA A 26 -0.57 6.66 -7.57
CA ALA A 26 -0.72 5.61 -6.59
C ALA A 26 -0.98 6.20 -5.20
N SER A 27 -1.65 5.44 -4.36
CA SER A 27 -1.84 5.81 -2.97
C SER A 27 -1.83 4.61 -2.05
N ILE A 28 -1.51 4.87 -0.79
CA ILE A 28 -1.74 3.96 0.32
C ILE A 28 -2.42 4.74 1.44
N LYS A 29 -3.47 4.14 2.01
CA LYS A 29 -4.18 4.66 3.16
C LYS A 29 -4.38 3.54 4.17
N VAL A 30 -4.04 3.83 5.42
CA VAL A 30 -4.24 2.93 6.57
C VAL A 30 -5.23 3.59 7.50
N GLN A 31 -6.29 2.86 7.84
CA GLN A 31 -7.32 3.32 8.76
C GLN A 31 -7.48 2.32 9.89
N ASN A 32 -7.67 2.82 11.10
CA ASN A 32 -8.04 1.95 12.21
C ASN A 32 -9.50 1.45 12.06
N SER A 33 -9.89 0.48 12.88
CA SER A 33 -11.26 -0.07 12.88
C SER A 33 -12.38 0.95 13.15
N SER A 34 -12.06 2.11 13.72
CA SER A 34 -12.99 3.23 13.92
C SER A 34 -13.03 4.23 12.76
N GLY A 35 -12.22 4.02 11.72
CA GLY A 35 -12.13 4.88 10.54
C GLY A 35 -11.07 5.98 10.61
N ASN A 36 -10.36 6.15 11.72
CA ASN A 36 -9.31 7.17 11.85
C ASN A 36 -8.11 6.83 10.96
N ILE A 37 -7.59 7.82 10.26
CA ILE A 37 -6.42 7.66 9.38
C ILE A 37 -5.16 7.54 10.24
N LEU A 38 -4.48 6.39 10.15
CA LEU A 38 -3.19 6.15 10.79
C LEU A 38 -2.02 6.54 9.87
N TYR A 39 -2.21 6.41 8.56
CA TYR A 39 -1.25 6.79 7.54
C TYR A 39 -1.98 7.08 6.23
N ASN A 40 -1.57 8.11 5.50
CA ASN A 40 -2.07 8.40 4.17
C ASN A 40 -0.95 8.98 3.31
N LYS A 41 -0.70 8.37 2.16
CA LYS A 41 0.26 8.85 1.19
C LYS A 41 -0.34 8.81 -0.20
N GLU A 42 -0.32 9.96 -0.85
CA GLU A 42 -0.57 10.11 -2.28
C GLU A 42 0.75 10.32 -3.02
N ILE A 43 0.87 9.68 -4.17
CA ILE A 43 2.03 9.78 -5.05
C ILE A 43 1.53 10.31 -6.39
N VAL A 44 1.86 11.56 -6.71
CA VAL A 44 1.44 12.21 -7.96
C VAL A 44 2.33 11.77 -9.11
N GLY A 45 1.73 11.39 -10.24
CA GLY A 45 2.45 10.72 -11.33
C GLY A 45 3.59 11.53 -11.93
N ASN A 46 3.38 12.82 -12.16
CA ASN A 46 4.35 13.70 -12.82
C ASN A 46 5.19 14.53 -11.85
N ARG A 47 5.15 14.23 -10.55
CA ARG A 47 5.95 14.93 -9.54
C ARG A 47 7.06 14.03 -9.03
N GLN A 48 8.17 14.63 -8.64
CA GLN A 48 9.25 13.92 -7.98
C GLN A 48 8.75 13.38 -6.63
N GLN A 49 8.78 12.06 -6.49
CA GLN A 49 8.61 11.36 -5.24
C GLN A 49 9.99 11.11 -4.62
N ALA A 50 10.12 11.33 -3.31
CA ALA A 50 11.32 10.98 -2.55
C ALA A 50 11.26 9.53 -2.08
N ALA A 51 12.43 8.93 -1.86
CA ALA A 51 12.48 7.65 -1.16
C ALA A 51 11.98 7.84 0.28
N GLU A 52 11.21 6.88 0.78
CA GLU A 52 10.62 6.96 2.11
C GLU A 52 10.55 5.56 2.73
N SER A 53 10.81 5.46 4.03
CA SER A 53 10.55 4.25 4.83
C SER A 53 9.74 4.63 6.05
N GLN A 54 8.58 3.98 6.21
CA GLN A 54 7.69 4.21 7.35
C GLN A 54 7.35 2.90 8.03
N THR A 55 7.17 2.96 9.34
CA THR A 55 6.60 1.88 10.12
C THR A 55 5.27 2.36 10.71
N VAL A 56 4.19 1.73 10.29
CA VAL A 56 2.83 2.08 10.72
C VAL A 56 2.32 0.99 11.67
N PRO A 57 1.88 1.33 12.89
CA PRO A 57 1.22 0.36 13.76
C PRO A 57 -0.13 -0.04 13.16
N VAL A 58 -0.41 -1.34 13.13
CA VAL A 58 -1.66 -1.90 12.58
C VAL A 58 -2.16 -3.02 13.48
N LYS A 59 -3.46 -3.05 13.73
CA LYS A 59 -4.13 -4.01 14.62
C LYS A 59 -5.21 -4.77 13.86
N VAL A 60 -5.64 -5.90 14.44
CA VAL A 60 -6.80 -6.65 13.93
C VAL A 60 -8.01 -5.71 13.82
N GLY A 61 -8.64 -5.71 12.65
CA GLY A 61 -9.77 -4.86 12.31
C GLY A 61 -9.39 -3.62 11.50
N ASP A 62 -8.11 -3.23 11.46
CA ASP A 62 -7.64 -2.10 10.66
C ASP A 62 -7.72 -2.40 9.16
N TYR A 63 -7.82 -1.35 8.35
CA TYR A 63 -7.94 -1.42 6.90
C TYR A 63 -6.74 -0.78 6.21
N ILE A 64 -6.29 -1.42 5.13
CA ILE A 64 -5.23 -0.93 4.26
C ILE A 64 -5.78 -0.86 2.84
N GLU A 65 -5.88 0.34 2.29
CA GLU A 65 -6.31 0.57 0.92
C GLU A 65 -5.11 1.00 0.07
N PHE A 66 -4.94 0.35 -1.06
CA PHE A 66 -3.97 0.71 -2.10
C PHE A 66 -4.70 1.11 -3.37
N THR A 67 -4.15 2.09 -4.07
CA THR A 67 -4.51 2.37 -5.46
C THR A 67 -3.26 2.50 -6.32
N HIS A 68 -3.38 2.10 -7.59
CA HIS A 68 -2.35 2.29 -8.60
C HIS A 68 -3.03 2.34 -9.97
N ILE A 69 -3.00 3.49 -10.65
CA ILE A 69 -3.75 3.70 -11.91
C ILE A 69 -3.49 2.58 -12.93
N GLU A 70 -2.24 2.14 -13.03
CA GLU A 70 -1.78 1.12 -14.00
C GLU A 70 -1.60 -0.27 -13.38
N GLY A 71 -2.16 -0.53 -12.19
CA GLY A 71 -1.88 -1.77 -11.45
C GLY A 71 -2.34 -3.06 -12.13
N GLU A 72 -3.17 -2.99 -13.18
CA GLU A 72 -3.56 -4.14 -14.01
C GLU A 72 -2.65 -4.34 -15.24
N ALA A 73 -1.84 -3.34 -15.60
CA ALA A 73 -0.95 -3.45 -16.75
C ALA A 73 0.21 -4.39 -16.42
N GLN A 74 0.47 -5.37 -17.30
CA GLN A 74 1.45 -6.44 -17.06
C GLN A 74 2.84 -5.94 -16.67
N LYS A 75 3.28 -4.82 -17.25
CA LYS A 75 4.59 -4.20 -16.99
C LYS A 75 4.61 -3.34 -15.73
N GLU A 76 3.46 -2.77 -15.34
CA GLU A 76 3.39 -1.78 -14.26
C GLU A 76 2.93 -2.38 -12.94
N LYS A 77 2.19 -3.50 -12.94
CA LYS A 77 1.62 -4.13 -11.73
C LYS A 77 2.63 -4.45 -10.62
N THR A 78 3.91 -4.57 -10.96
CA THR A 78 5.02 -4.84 -10.02
C THR A 78 5.48 -3.59 -9.26
N ARG A 79 5.06 -2.39 -9.69
CA ARG A 79 5.46 -1.11 -9.10
C ARG A 79 4.75 -0.80 -7.79
N ALA A 80 3.66 -1.51 -7.51
CA ALA A 80 2.99 -1.51 -6.22
C ALA A 80 2.71 -2.95 -5.81
N THR A 81 3.42 -3.42 -4.79
CA THR A 81 3.27 -4.79 -4.28
C THR A 81 3.09 -4.78 -2.77
N LEU A 82 2.44 -5.84 -2.28
CA LEU A 82 2.26 -6.09 -0.87
C LEU A 82 2.81 -7.47 -0.54
N THR A 83 3.68 -7.54 0.47
CA THR A 83 4.18 -8.82 0.97
C THR A 83 3.51 -9.15 2.30
N ASN A 84 2.80 -10.28 2.34
CA ASN A 84 2.39 -10.88 3.59
C ASN A 84 3.57 -11.69 4.15
N LEU A 85 4.12 -11.25 5.29
CA LEU A 85 5.30 -11.89 5.87
C LEU A 85 4.98 -13.22 6.57
N GLU A 86 3.70 -13.50 6.86
CA GLU A 86 3.32 -14.77 7.49
C GLU A 86 3.53 -15.96 6.55
N ASN A 87 3.37 -15.76 5.25
CA ASN A 87 3.51 -16.80 4.22
C ASN A 87 4.47 -16.41 3.09
N SER A 88 5.21 -15.32 3.24
CA SER A 88 6.11 -14.73 2.25
C SER A 88 5.48 -14.47 0.88
N LYS A 89 4.14 -14.41 0.80
CA LYS A 89 3.43 -14.21 -0.46
C LYS A 89 3.47 -12.73 -0.84
N GLN A 90 4.02 -12.46 -2.02
CA GLN A 90 3.90 -11.16 -2.67
C GLN A 90 2.62 -11.11 -3.50
N GLU A 91 1.88 -10.01 -3.40
CA GLU A 91 0.65 -9.77 -4.13
C GLU A 91 0.74 -8.46 -4.93
N PHE A 92 0.10 -8.46 -6.10
CA PHE A 92 -0.12 -7.25 -6.89
C PHE A 92 -1.40 -6.58 -6.41
N VAL A 93 -1.34 -5.27 -6.18
CA VAL A 93 -2.49 -4.51 -5.68
C VAL A 93 -3.55 -4.32 -6.77
N GLY A 94 -3.18 -4.31 -8.05
CA GLY A 94 -4.13 -3.99 -9.12
C GLY A 94 -4.51 -2.50 -9.09
N LYS A 95 -5.62 -2.14 -9.74
CA LYS A 95 -6.09 -0.73 -9.72
C LYS A 95 -6.43 -0.20 -8.34
N LYS A 96 -7.08 -1.04 -7.55
CA LYS A 96 -7.47 -0.79 -6.17
C LYS A 96 -7.53 -2.10 -5.41
N LYS A 97 -7.02 -2.13 -4.19
CA LYS A 97 -7.24 -3.23 -3.26
C LYS A 97 -7.40 -2.74 -1.85
N THR A 98 -8.35 -3.33 -1.14
CA THR A 98 -8.53 -3.11 0.28
C THR A 98 -8.27 -4.41 1.01
N TYR A 99 -7.48 -4.33 2.06
CA TYR A 99 -7.19 -5.43 2.97
C TYR A 99 -7.70 -5.08 4.36
N GLN A 100 -8.27 -6.05 5.04
CA GLN A 100 -8.49 -5.98 6.48
C GLN A 100 -7.43 -6.80 7.20
N VAL A 101 -6.85 -6.25 8.26
CA VAL A 101 -5.96 -6.99 9.15
C VAL A 101 -6.80 -7.95 10.00
N THR A 102 -6.48 -9.23 9.96
CA THR A 102 -7.17 -10.29 10.70
C THR A 102 -6.18 -11.05 11.59
N PRO A 103 -6.66 -11.88 12.54
CA PRO A 103 -5.77 -12.71 13.34
C PRO A 103 -4.94 -13.72 12.53
N THR A 104 -5.33 -14.01 11.28
CA THR A 104 -4.65 -14.97 10.38
C THR A 104 -4.06 -14.28 9.15
N GLY A 105 -3.75 -12.98 9.25
CA GLY A 105 -3.10 -12.22 8.18
C GLY A 105 -4.03 -11.23 7.49
N LEU A 106 -3.74 -10.90 6.24
CA LEU A 106 -4.48 -9.92 5.46
C LEU A 106 -5.59 -10.59 4.65
N LEU A 107 -6.82 -10.11 4.82
CA LEU A 107 -8.00 -10.55 4.07
C LEU A 107 -8.39 -9.49 3.04
N ILE A 108 -8.53 -9.87 1.77
CA ILE A 108 -9.03 -8.98 0.72
C ILE A 108 -10.51 -8.67 0.97
N LYS A 109 -10.91 -7.40 0.80
CA LYS A 109 -12.28 -6.91 0.92
C LYS A 109 -12.80 -6.34 -0.39
#